data_AF-A0A3E0D2V3-F1
#
_entry.id   AF-A0A3E0D2V3-F1
#
_cell.length_a   1.000
_cell.length_b   1.000
_cell.length_c   1.000
_cell.angle_alpha   90.00
_cell.angle_beta   90.00
_cell.angle_gamma   90.00
#
_symmetry.space_group_name_H-M   'P 1'
#
loop_
_entity.id
_entity.type
_entity.pdbx_description
1 polymer ?
#
loop_
_entity_poly.entity_id
_entity_poly.type
_entity_poly.pdbx_seq_one_letter_code
_entity_poly.pdbx_strand_id
1 'polypeptide(L)'
;MLNLDDRETVAQITENMYLQYFLGYSSYIKRPPFDASLFVDIRKRLGDELIAEMNDKIHEFAQDKTVKKKIRPLPVRMDLK
;
A
#
# COMPACT_ATOMS: atom_id res chain seq x y z
N MET A 1 21.14 2.42 0.30
CA MET A 1 19.96 1.87 1.00
C MET A 1 20.14 2.12 2.48
N LEU A 2 19.06 2.47 3.19
CA LEU A 2 19.08 2.54 4.65
C LEU A 2 19.18 1.09 5.15
N ASN A 3 20.36 0.68 5.63
CA ASN A 3 20.60 -0.66 6.17
C ASN A 3 20.08 -0.75 7.61
N LEU A 4 18.77 -0.61 7.77
CA LEU A 4 18.12 -0.55 9.07
C LEU A 4 17.99 -1.94 9.67
N ASP A 5 18.26 -2.05 10.97
CA ASP A 5 17.88 -3.24 11.74
C ASP A 5 16.35 -3.32 11.91
N ASP A 6 15.85 -4.50 12.27
CA ASP A 6 14.41 -4.74 12.46
C ASP A 6 13.83 -3.77 13.51
N ARG A 7 14.57 -3.53 14.59
CA ARG A 7 14.19 -2.57 15.65
C ARG A 7 14.11 -1.14 15.14
N GLU A 8 15.07 -0.75 14.31
CA GLU A 8 15.11 0.59 13.72
C GLU A 8 13.97 0.78 12.72
N THR A 9 13.62 -0.27 11.95
CA THR A 9 12.48 -0.22 11.04
C THR A 9 11.15 -0.01 11.79
N VAL A 10 10.95 -0.72 12.91
CA VAL A 10 9.78 -0.50 13.77
C VAL A 10 9.77 0.91 14.35
N ALA A 11 10.91 1.45 14.78
CA ALA A 11 11.02 2.82 15.26
C ALA A 11 10.66 3.84 14.17
N GLN A 12 11.18 3.67 12.95
CA GLN A 12 10.86 4.53 11.80
C GLN A 12 9.36 4.53 11.49
N ILE A 13 8.70 3.36 11.51
CA ILE A 13 7.24 3.28 11.32
C ILE A 13 6.51 4.02 12.45
N THR A 14 7.00 3.92 13.68
CA THR A 14 6.37 4.57 14.85
C THR A 14 6.48 6.10 14.79
N GLU A 15 7.61 6.63 14.31
CA GLU A 15 7.85 8.07 14.25
C GLU A 15 7.26 8.73 12.99
N ASN A 16 7.15 7.99 11.88
CA ASN A 16 6.75 8.55 10.60
C ASN A 16 5.26 8.33 10.30
N MET A 17 4.47 9.40 10.42
CA MET A 17 3.04 9.40 10.11
C MET A 17 2.73 8.96 8.67
N TYR A 18 3.61 9.27 7.71
CA TYR A 18 3.40 8.86 6.32
C TYR A 18 3.55 7.34 6.16
N LEU A 19 4.52 6.72 6.84
CA LEU A 19 4.67 5.26 6.80
C LEU A 19 3.44 4.57 7.40
N GLN A 20 2.91 5.08 8.51
CA GLN A 20 1.68 4.52 9.10
C GLN A 20 0.48 4.66 8.15
N TYR A 21 0.35 5.81 7.48
CA TYR A 21 -0.70 6.01 6.48
C TYR A 21 -0.59 5.02 5.31
N PHE A 22 0.61 4.81 4.76
CA PHE A 22 0.84 3.84 3.69
C PHE A 22 0.58 2.40 4.12
N LEU A 23 0.85 2.07 5.38
CA LEU A 23 0.51 0.78 5.99
C LEU A 23 -1.00 0.64 6.29
N GLY A 24 -1.82 1.65 5.99
CA GLY A 24 -3.27 1.61 6.12
C GLY A 24 -3.80 1.95 7.51
N TYR A 25 -3.02 2.64 8.34
CA TYR A 25 -3.47 3.05 9.68
C TYR A 25 -4.53 4.14 9.54
N SER A 26 -5.63 4.03 10.30
CA SER A 26 -6.71 5.02 10.29
C SER A 26 -6.30 6.36 10.91
N SER A 27 -5.29 6.35 11.77
CA SER A 27 -4.80 7.52 12.52
C SER A 27 -3.36 7.29 12.96
N TYR A 28 -2.64 8.37 13.26
CA TYR A 28 -1.29 8.29 13.80
C TYR A 28 -1.27 7.68 15.21
N ILE A 29 -0.35 6.74 15.42
CA ILE A 29 -0.19 5.99 16.66
C ILE A 29 1.28 6.10 17.11
N LYS A 30 1.51 6.56 18.34
CA LYS A 30 2.86 6.76 18.92
C LYS A 30 3.47 5.52 19.57
N ARG A 31 2.73 4.42 19.65
CA ARG A 31 3.22 3.14 20.18
C ARG A 31 3.75 2.28 19.05
N PRO A 32 4.74 1.42 19.30
CA PRO A 32 5.24 0.50 18.29
C PRO A 32 4.10 -0.37 17.74
N PRO A 33 4.04 -0.56 16.41
CA PRO A 33 2.98 -1.32 15.77
C PRO A 33 2.99 -2.81 16.16
N PHE A 34 4.18 -3.37 16.39
CA PHE A 34 4.42 -4.74 16.82
C PHE A 34 5.82 -4.85 17.45
N ASP A 35 6.10 -5.98 18.12
CA ASP A 35 7.43 -6.24 18.66
C ASP A 35 8.42 -6.59 17.54
N ALA A 36 9.64 -6.05 17.59
CA ALA A 36 10.64 -6.24 16.53
C ALA A 36 10.97 -7.71 16.25
N SER A 37 10.80 -8.62 17.22
CA SER A 37 10.97 -10.07 17.01
C SER A 37 10.01 -10.65 15.96
N LEU A 38 8.80 -10.08 15.83
CA LEU A 38 7.81 -10.51 14.85
C LEU A 38 8.15 -10.07 13.42
N PHE A 39 9.11 -9.16 13.24
CA PHE A 39 9.48 -8.65 11.92
C PHE A 39 10.03 -9.78 11.02
N VAL A 40 10.78 -10.72 11.62
CA VAL A 40 11.31 -11.90 10.90
C VAL A 40 10.18 -12.74 10.32
N ASP A 41 9.13 -13.01 11.12
CA ASP A 41 8.01 -13.83 10.68
C ASP A 41 7.16 -13.10 9.63
N ILE A 42 6.98 -11.78 9.78
CA ILE A 42 6.34 -10.95 8.75
C ILE A 42 7.09 -11.05 7.43
N ARG A 43 8.44 -10.91 7.43
CA ARG A 43 9.26 -11.04 6.21
C ARG A 43 9.15 -12.42 5.57
N LYS A 44 9.19 -13.48 6.37
CA LYS A 44 9.05 -14.86 5.86
C LYS A 44 7.68 -15.09 5.22
N ARG A 45 6.62 -14.50 5.77
CA ARG A 45 5.26 -14.59 5.22
C ARG A 45 5.08 -13.73 3.97
N LEU A 46 5.73 -12.57 3.92
CA LEU A 46 5.82 -11.67 2.75
C LEU A 46 7.01 -12.05 1.86
N GLY A 47 7.17 -13.34 1.56
CA GLY A 47 8.23 -13.80 0.66
C GLY A 47 8.06 -13.27 -0.76
N ASP A 48 9.11 -13.44 -1.56
CA ASP A 48 9.20 -12.90 -2.93
C ASP A 48 8.02 -13.34 -3.83
N GLU A 49 7.57 -14.59 -3.68
CA GLU A 49 6.43 -15.13 -4.44
C GLU A 49 5.13 -14.37 -4.15
N LEU A 50 4.85 -14.09 -2.88
CA LEU A 50 3.65 -13.36 -2.49
C LEU A 50 3.72 -11.89 -2.95
N ILE A 51 4.90 -11.28 -2.87
CA ILE A 51 5.12 -9.91 -3.35
C ILE A 51 4.91 -9.84 -4.87
N ALA A 52 5.44 -10.81 -5.62
CA ALA A 52 5.24 -10.91 -7.06
C ALA A 52 3.75 -11.06 -7.40
N GLU A 53 3.03 -11.97 -6.73
CA GLU A 53 1.61 -12.17 -6.93
C GLU A 53 0.79 -10.90 -6.61
N MET A 54 1.15 -10.18 -5.55
CA MET A 54 0.52 -8.89 -5.22
C MET A 54 0.75 -7.84 -6.29
N ASN A 55 1.97 -7.75 -6.83
CA ASN A 55 2.28 -6.80 -7.91
C ASN A 55 1.47 -7.09 -9.18
N ASP A 56 1.34 -8.36 -9.56
CA ASP A 56 0.55 -8.78 -10.73
C ASP A 56 -0.93 -8.43 -10.54
N LYS A 57 -1.50 -8.70 -9.36
CA LYS A 57 -2.88 -8.33 -9.02
C LYS A 57 -3.11 -6.82 -9.05
N ILE A 58 -2.17 -6.02 -8.53
CA ILE A 58 -2.24 -4.56 -8.58
C ILE A 58 -2.17 -4.07 -10.03
N HIS A 59 -1.32 -4.68 -10.87
CA HIS A 59 -1.21 -4.36 -12.29
C HIS A 59 -2.52 -4.66 -13.02
N GLU A 60 -3.08 -5.86 -12.85
CA GLU A 60 -4.36 -6.27 -13.43
C GLU A 60 -5.49 -5.31 -13.03
N PHE A 61 -5.60 -5.00 -11.74
CA PHE A 61 -6.60 -4.07 -11.23
C PHE A 61 -6.47 -2.65 -11.80
N ALA A 62 -5.23 -2.19 -12.03
CA ALA A 62 -4.97 -0.91 -12.67
C ALA A 62 -5.42 -0.93 -14.15
N GLN A 63 -5.13 -2.00 -14.89
CA GLN A 63 -5.57 -2.16 -16.28
C GLN A 63 -7.09 -2.18 -16.38
N ASP A 64 -7.76 -2.91 -15.49
CA ASP A 64 -9.22 -3.07 -15.50
C ASP A 64 -9.97 -1.74 -15.27
N LYS A 65 -9.37 -0.83 -14.49
CA LYS A 65 -9.85 0.55 -14.34
C LYS A 65 -9.70 1.40 -15.59
N THR A 66 -8.65 1.20 -16.39
CA THR A 66 -8.47 1.96 -17.66
C THR A 66 -9.53 1.58 -18.69
N VAL A 67 -9.89 0.29 -18.77
CA VAL A 67 -10.94 -0.22 -19.66
C VAL A 67 -12.31 0.35 -19.28
N LYS A 68 -12.67 0.32 -17.99
CA LYS A 68 -13.95 0.88 -17.49
C LYS A 68 -14.05 2.40 -17.66
N LYS A 69 -12.94 3.13 -17.62
CA LYS A 69 -12.92 4.59 -17.86
C LYS A 69 -13.17 4.94 -19.33
N LYS A 70 -12.74 4.08 -20.27
CA LYS A 70 -12.91 4.25 -21.72
C LYS A 70 -14.34 3.98 -22.20
N ILE A 71 -15.09 3.13 -21.48
CA ILE A 71 -16.46 2.72 -21.83
C ILE A 71 -17.53 3.71 -21.33
N ARG A 72 -17.22 4.66 -20.45
CA ARG A 72 -18.18 5.69 -20.05
C ARG A 72 -18.30 6.75 -21.16
N PRO A 73 -19.41 6.81 -21.92
CA PRO A 73 -19.60 7.90 -22.88
C PRO A 73 -19.67 9.23 -22.12
N LEU A 74 -19.05 10.27 -22.69
CA LEU A 74 -19.21 11.63 -22.15
C LEU A 74 -20.70 11.97 -22.13
N PRO A 75 -21.22 12.61 -21.06
CA PRO A 75 -22.59 13.11 -21.08
C PRO A 75 -22.72 14.06 -22.27
N VAL A 76 -23.61 13.71 -23.21
CA VAL A 76 -23.97 14.58 -24.33
C VAL A 76 -24.49 15.87 -23.71
N ARG A 77 -23.79 16.98 -23.95
CA ARG A 77 -24.30 18.31 -23.59
C ARG A 77 -25.61 18.48 -24.33
N MET A 78 -26.73 18.41 -23.61
CA MET A 78 -28.01 18.86 -24.13
C MET A 78 -27.90 20.37 -24.24
N ASP A 79 -27.78 20.84 -25.49
CA ASP A 79 -27.78 22.26 -25.81
C ASP A 79 -29.05 22.90 -25.25
N LEU A 80 -28.88 23.82 -24.29
CA LEU A 80 -30.00 24.65 -23.84
C LEU A 80 -30.30 25.66 -24.95
N LYS A 81 -31.53 25.57 -25.43
CA LYS A 81 -32.17 26.43 -26.43
C LYS A 81 -32.31 27.86 -25.96
#